data_AF-A0AAN7CD85-F1
#
_entry.id   AF-A0AAN7CD85-F1
#
_cell.length_a   1.000
_cell.length_b   1.000
_cell.length_c   1.000
_cell.angle_alpha   90.00
_cell.angle_beta   90.00
_cell.angle_gamma   90.00
#
_symmetry.space_group_name_H-M   'P 1'
#
loop_
_entity.id
_entity.type
_entity.pdbx_description
1 polymer ?
#
loop_
_entity_poly.entity_id
_entity_poly.type
_entity_poly.pdbx_seq_one_letter_code
_entity_poly.pdbx_strand_id
1 'polypeptide(L)'
;MANPLDTDAGTELFKHYETEYQLVQADLVQKLDQIAELSGEPRKAALSAAERALEETDELLGQMQVEKQNVPTSQRAAINRRLRDYKTDVDGYRRKLRTLADDRSALFGGRYADNPASSSGDAHFEQRQQLLSGTDRLDRSTQRLKASQALANETEAIGASTLAQLQQQRETIDHTTRVLYESEGYVDRSIKSLRGIARRMATNRVITIAIITVLVLLIMAVIFSKFR
;
A
#
# COMPACT_ATOMS: atom_id res chain seq x y z
N MET A 1 -3.57 22.88 -13.86
CA MET A 1 -4.89 22.38 -13.40
C MET A 1 -5.10 21.05 -14.09
N ALA A 2 -5.15 19.94 -13.35
CA ALA A 2 -5.39 18.62 -13.93
C ALA A 2 -6.83 18.56 -14.47
N ASN A 3 -7.00 18.00 -15.67
CA ASN A 3 -8.29 17.88 -16.34
C ASN A 3 -9.18 16.89 -15.56
N PRO A 4 -10.42 17.23 -15.18
CA PRO A 4 -11.32 16.31 -14.47
C PRO A 4 -11.66 15.04 -15.26
N LEU A 5 -11.43 15.03 -16.58
CA LEU A 5 -11.57 13.84 -17.43
C LEU A 5 -10.41 12.84 -17.26
N ASP A 6 -9.19 13.31 -16.96
CA ASP A 6 -8.04 12.42 -16.70
C ASP A 6 -8.15 11.73 -15.33
N THR A 7 -8.86 12.35 -14.39
CA THR A 7 -9.06 11.79 -13.04
C THR A 7 -10.00 10.58 -13.00
N ASP A 8 -10.97 10.52 -13.93
CA ASP A 8 -11.86 9.36 -14.05
C ASP A 8 -11.18 8.21 -14.80
N ALA A 9 -10.43 8.51 -15.88
CA ALA A 9 -9.75 7.49 -16.68
C ALA A 9 -8.78 6.61 -15.87
N GLY A 10 -7.98 7.22 -14.98
CA GLY A 10 -7.07 6.47 -14.09
C GLY A 10 -7.80 5.62 -13.04
N THR A 11 -9.06 5.95 -12.73
CA THR A 11 -9.88 5.22 -11.77
C THR A 11 -10.64 4.07 -12.45
N GLU A 12 -11.04 4.22 -13.71
CA GLU A 12 -11.72 3.17 -14.49
C GLU A 12 -10.81 1.94 -14.73
N LEU A 13 -9.54 2.15 -15.08
CA LEU A 13 -8.60 1.04 -15.29
C LEU A 13 -8.31 0.28 -13.99
N PHE A 14 -8.19 1.00 -12.87
CA PHE A 14 -8.08 0.37 -11.55
C PHE A 14 -9.32 -0.48 -11.22
N LYS A 15 -10.53 0.02 -11.48
CA LYS A 15 -11.79 -0.72 -11.26
C LYS A 15 -11.89 -1.96 -12.14
N HIS A 16 -11.41 -1.90 -13.38
CA HIS A 16 -11.35 -3.04 -14.28
C HIS A 16 -10.51 -4.16 -13.67
N TYR A 17 -9.26 -3.86 -13.29
CA TYR A 17 -8.39 -4.83 -12.62
C TYR A 17 -8.93 -5.31 -11.28
N GLU A 18 -9.62 -4.44 -10.52
CA GLU A 18 -10.29 -4.84 -9.26
C GLU A 18 -11.41 -5.86 -9.53
N THR A 19 -12.16 -5.70 -10.62
CA THR A 19 -13.25 -6.62 -11.02
C THR A 19 -12.69 -7.96 -11.49
N GLU A 20 -11.64 -7.95 -12.33
CA GLU A 20 -10.93 -9.16 -12.74
C GLU A 20 -10.34 -9.90 -11.54
N TYR A 21 -9.70 -9.17 -10.62
CA TYR A 21 -9.16 -9.75 -9.39
C TYR A 21 -10.25 -10.47 -8.58
N GLN A 22 -11.42 -9.86 -8.40
CA GLN A 22 -12.53 -10.47 -7.66
C GLN A 22 -13.04 -11.75 -8.34
N LEU A 23 -13.08 -11.78 -9.67
CA LEU A 23 -13.49 -12.96 -10.44
C LEU A 23 -12.50 -14.11 -10.24
N VAL A 24 -11.20 -13.85 -10.43
CA VAL A 24 -10.16 -14.88 -10.28
C VAL A 24 -10.02 -15.30 -8.82
N GLN A 25 -10.19 -14.37 -7.87
CA GLN A 25 -10.21 -14.68 -6.43
C GLN A 25 -11.33 -15.66 -6.09
N ALA A 26 -12.56 -15.42 -6.59
CA ALA A 26 -13.68 -16.32 -6.34
C ALA A 26 -13.43 -17.73 -6.91
N ASP A 27 -12.88 -17.81 -8.12
CA ASP A 27 -12.51 -19.08 -8.76
C ASP A 27 -11.37 -19.80 -8.00
N LEU A 28 -10.36 -19.07 -7.52
CA LEU A 28 -9.29 -19.61 -6.68
C LEU A 28 -9.84 -20.20 -5.38
N VAL A 29 -10.72 -19.48 -4.68
CA VAL A 29 -11.34 -19.98 -3.43
C VAL A 29 -12.12 -21.26 -3.70
N GLN A 30 -12.94 -21.27 -4.76
CA GLN A 30 -13.70 -22.46 -5.14
C GLN A 30 -12.79 -23.66 -5.42
N LYS A 31 -11.68 -23.46 -6.17
CA LYS A 31 -10.70 -24.51 -6.44
C LYS A 31 -10.02 -25.02 -5.18
N LEU A 32 -9.64 -24.13 -4.25
CA LEU A 32 -9.02 -24.51 -2.97
C LEU A 32 -9.94 -25.39 -2.12
N ASP A 33 -11.24 -25.07 -2.08
CA ASP A 33 -12.22 -25.87 -1.34
C ASP A 33 -12.42 -27.25 -1.98
N GLN A 34 -12.48 -27.32 -3.33
CA GLN A 34 -12.63 -28.59 -4.05
C GLN A 34 -11.42 -29.52 -3.92
N ILE A 35 -10.19 -29.00 -3.79
CA ILE A 35 -8.98 -29.82 -3.65
C ILE A 35 -9.04 -30.76 -2.44
N ALA A 36 -9.76 -30.37 -1.38
CA ALA A 36 -9.92 -31.20 -0.19
C ALA A 36 -10.76 -32.46 -0.45
N GLU A 37 -11.69 -32.41 -1.40
CA GLU A 37 -12.61 -33.52 -1.72
C GLU A 37 -12.08 -34.45 -2.82
N LEU A 38 -11.11 -33.98 -3.61
CA LEU A 38 -10.55 -34.73 -4.72
C LEU A 38 -9.37 -35.62 -4.29
N SER A 39 -9.18 -36.75 -4.97
CA SER A 39 -8.04 -37.65 -4.76
C SER A 39 -7.37 -38.07 -6.07
N GLY A 40 -6.11 -38.49 -6.02
CA GLY A 40 -5.37 -38.99 -7.19
C GLY A 40 -5.08 -37.93 -8.28
N GLU A 41 -5.31 -38.31 -9.54
CA GLU A 41 -5.05 -37.47 -10.72
C GLU A 41 -5.90 -36.18 -10.80
N PRO A 42 -7.24 -36.19 -10.57
CA PRO A 42 -8.03 -34.97 -10.60
C PRO A 42 -7.60 -33.97 -9.51
N ARG A 43 -7.13 -34.44 -8.36
CA ARG A 43 -6.55 -33.58 -7.31
C ARG A 43 -5.28 -32.89 -7.79
N LYS A 44 -4.41 -33.59 -8.53
CA LYS A 44 -3.18 -33.01 -9.11
C LYS A 44 -3.51 -31.93 -10.13
N ALA A 45 -4.51 -32.17 -10.99
CA ALA A 45 -4.98 -31.18 -11.95
C ALA A 45 -5.57 -29.94 -11.25
N ALA A 46 -6.39 -30.15 -10.21
CA ALA A 46 -6.98 -29.07 -9.41
C ALA A 46 -5.91 -28.22 -8.67
N LEU A 47 -4.89 -28.86 -8.09
CA LEU A 47 -3.75 -28.17 -7.49
C LEU A 47 -3.03 -27.27 -8.50
N SER A 48 -2.70 -27.78 -9.69
CA SER A 48 -2.04 -26.98 -10.73
C SER A 48 -2.93 -25.85 -11.26
N ALA A 49 -4.25 -26.08 -11.34
CA ALA A 49 -5.20 -25.04 -11.73
C ALA A 49 -5.33 -23.93 -10.67
N ALA A 50 -5.26 -24.30 -9.38
CA ALA A 50 -5.24 -23.34 -8.27
C ALA A 50 -3.91 -22.57 -8.19
N GLU A 51 -2.78 -23.21 -8.49
CA GLU A 51 -1.47 -22.53 -8.61
C GLU A 51 -1.53 -21.43 -9.69
N ARG A 52 -2.08 -21.75 -10.87
CA ARG A 52 -2.23 -20.76 -11.96
C ARG A 52 -3.16 -19.60 -11.58
N ALA A 53 -4.30 -19.89 -10.94
CA ALA A 53 -5.21 -18.84 -10.48
C ALA A 53 -4.59 -17.96 -9.38
N LEU A 54 -3.69 -18.54 -8.56
CA LEU A 54 -2.91 -17.80 -7.57
C LEU A 54 -1.88 -16.88 -8.23
N GLU A 55 -1.18 -17.34 -9.27
CA GLU A 55 -0.27 -16.52 -10.06
C GLU A 55 -1.02 -15.36 -10.74
N GLU A 56 -2.18 -15.63 -11.34
CA GLU A 56 -3.02 -14.60 -11.99
C GLU A 56 -3.53 -13.55 -10.99
N THR A 57 -3.92 -13.96 -9.76
CA THR A 57 -4.29 -13.00 -8.70
C THR A 57 -3.11 -12.14 -8.24
N ASP A 58 -1.90 -12.69 -8.15
CA ASP A 58 -0.68 -11.93 -7.87
C ASP A 58 -0.37 -10.92 -8.99
N GLU A 59 -0.53 -11.31 -10.26
CA GLU A 59 -0.32 -10.45 -11.41
C GLU A 59 -1.30 -9.27 -11.43
N LEU A 60 -2.60 -9.53 -11.24
CA LEU A 60 -3.64 -8.50 -11.16
C LEU A 60 -3.39 -7.53 -9.99
N LEU A 61 -2.91 -8.05 -8.85
CA LEU A 61 -2.53 -7.20 -7.71
C LEU A 61 -1.33 -6.31 -8.05
N GLY A 62 -0.36 -6.82 -8.80
CA GLY A 62 0.74 -6.04 -9.37
C GLY A 62 0.26 -4.93 -10.31
N GLN A 63 -0.67 -5.23 -11.22
CA GLN A 63 -1.25 -4.26 -12.15
C GLN A 63 -2.02 -3.16 -11.40
N MET A 64 -2.84 -3.53 -10.40
CA MET A 64 -3.53 -2.57 -9.53
C MET A 64 -2.56 -1.66 -8.76
N GLN A 65 -1.40 -2.16 -8.35
CA GLN A 65 -0.38 -1.34 -7.66
C GLN A 65 0.27 -0.31 -8.58
N VAL A 66 0.50 -0.66 -9.85
CA VAL A 66 1.01 0.26 -10.86
C VAL A 66 -0.05 1.33 -11.17
N GLU A 67 -1.29 0.93 -11.43
CA GLU A 67 -2.37 1.85 -11.78
C GLU A 67 -2.79 2.81 -10.68
N LYS A 68 -2.61 2.41 -9.41
CA LYS A 68 -2.80 3.33 -8.27
C LYS A 68 -2.03 4.64 -8.42
N GLN A 69 -0.89 4.65 -9.13
CA GLN A 69 -0.12 5.87 -9.39
C GLN A 69 -0.84 6.88 -10.30
N ASN A 70 -1.83 6.42 -11.07
CA ASN A 70 -2.66 7.24 -11.95
C ASN A 70 -3.95 7.72 -11.25
N VAL A 71 -4.26 7.19 -10.06
CA VAL A 71 -5.46 7.58 -9.29
C VAL A 71 -5.26 8.91 -8.54
N PRO A 72 -6.31 9.77 -8.43
CA PRO A 72 -6.28 10.99 -7.63
C PRO A 72 -5.90 10.77 -6.16
N THR A 73 -5.09 11.67 -5.60
CA THR A 73 -4.59 11.58 -4.21
C THR A 73 -5.69 11.44 -3.16
N SER A 74 -6.86 12.03 -3.38
CA SER A 74 -8.02 11.94 -2.48
C SER A 74 -8.56 10.52 -2.31
N GLN A 75 -8.42 9.65 -3.31
CA GLN A 75 -8.93 8.27 -3.30
C GLN A 75 -7.86 7.24 -2.91
N ARG A 76 -6.57 7.60 -2.99
CA ARG A 76 -5.44 6.68 -2.73
C ARG A 76 -5.46 6.06 -1.34
N ALA A 77 -5.93 6.76 -0.32
CA ALA A 77 -5.98 6.24 1.05
C ALA A 77 -6.91 5.00 1.16
N ALA A 78 -8.09 5.07 0.54
CA ALA A 78 -9.04 3.95 0.51
C ALA A 78 -8.50 2.78 -0.32
N ILE A 79 -7.94 3.06 -1.50
CA ILE A 79 -7.33 2.03 -2.37
C ILE A 79 -6.14 1.33 -1.69
N ASN A 80 -5.27 2.08 -1.01
CA ASN A 80 -4.14 1.50 -0.28
C ASN A 80 -4.59 0.54 0.83
N ARG A 81 -5.74 0.82 1.47
CA ARG A 81 -6.31 -0.10 2.46
C ARG A 81 -6.74 -1.39 1.79
N ARG A 82 -7.56 -1.31 0.73
CA ARG A 82 -8.02 -2.49 -0.02
C ARG A 82 -6.88 -3.34 -0.57
N LEU A 83 -5.86 -2.73 -1.17
CA LEU A 83 -4.70 -3.44 -1.68
C LEU A 83 -3.92 -4.20 -0.59
N ARG A 84 -3.87 -3.67 0.64
CA ARG A 84 -3.27 -4.40 1.78
C ARG A 84 -4.12 -5.58 2.21
N ASP A 85 -5.44 -5.40 2.22
CA ASP A 85 -6.38 -6.47 2.55
C ASP A 85 -6.28 -7.59 1.50
N TYR A 86 -6.34 -7.27 0.21
CA TYR A 86 -6.15 -8.22 -0.89
C TYR A 86 -4.81 -8.96 -0.83
N LYS A 87 -3.72 -8.28 -0.50
CA LYS A 87 -2.40 -8.92 -0.34
C LYS A 87 -2.41 -9.91 0.82
N THR A 88 -3.06 -9.58 1.92
CA THR A 88 -3.21 -10.46 3.08
C THR A 88 -4.02 -11.70 2.72
N ASP A 89 -5.09 -11.54 1.94
CA ASP A 89 -5.93 -12.65 1.46
C ASP A 89 -5.14 -13.59 0.53
N VAL A 90 -4.41 -13.05 -0.45
CA VAL A 90 -3.56 -13.83 -1.37
C VAL A 90 -2.47 -14.59 -0.62
N ASP A 91 -1.82 -13.96 0.37
CA ASP A 91 -0.86 -14.65 1.24
C ASP A 91 -1.53 -15.81 2.02
N GLY A 92 -2.79 -15.63 2.44
CA GLY A 92 -3.61 -16.67 3.05
C GLY A 92 -3.89 -17.83 2.09
N TYR A 93 -4.31 -17.55 0.87
CA TYR A 93 -4.55 -18.56 -0.17
C TYR A 93 -3.27 -19.32 -0.53
N ARG A 94 -2.13 -18.63 -0.63
CA ARG A 94 -0.82 -19.25 -0.90
C ARG A 94 -0.43 -20.26 0.18
N ARG A 95 -0.67 -19.93 1.46
CA ARG A 95 -0.41 -20.84 2.58
C ARG A 95 -1.33 -22.06 2.52
N LYS A 96 -2.64 -21.87 2.29
CA LYS A 96 -3.61 -22.96 2.14
C LYS A 96 -3.24 -23.90 0.99
N LEU A 97 -2.83 -23.36 -0.16
CA LEU A 97 -2.41 -24.14 -1.31
C LEU A 97 -1.17 -24.98 -1.00
N ARG A 98 -0.17 -24.39 -0.32
CA ARG A 98 1.02 -25.13 0.14
C ARG A 98 0.67 -26.27 1.09
N THR A 99 -0.19 -26.05 2.08
CA THR A 99 -0.60 -27.12 3.00
C THR A 99 -1.29 -28.27 2.26
N LEU A 100 -2.17 -27.96 1.30
CA LEU A 100 -2.84 -28.97 0.48
C LEU A 100 -1.86 -29.71 -0.46
N ALA A 101 -0.81 -29.04 -0.93
CA ALA A 101 0.23 -29.65 -1.75
C ALA A 101 1.15 -30.56 -0.92
N ASP A 102 1.54 -30.16 0.29
CA ASP A 102 2.44 -30.91 1.17
C ASP A 102 1.81 -32.21 1.68
N ASP A 103 0.51 -32.22 1.96
CA ASP A 103 -0.24 -33.44 2.35
C ASP A 103 -0.10 -34.58 1.31
N ARG A 104 0.08 -34.24 0.03
CA ARG A 104 0.33 -35.22 -1.04
C ARG A 104 1.70 -35.89 -0.91
N SER A 105 2.73 -35.13 -0.52
CA SER A 105 4.09 -35.64 -0.38
C SER A 105 4.18 -36.64 0.77
N ALA A 106 3.46 -36.40 1.87
CA ALA A 106 3.40 -37.27 3.02
C ALA A 106 2.61 -38.57 2.73
N LEU A 107 1.51 -38.50 1.98
CA LEU A 107 0.67 -39.66 1.65
C LEU A 107 1.29 -40.62 0.62
N PHE A 108 2.12 -40.13 -0.31
CA PHE A 108 2.72 -40.96 -1.36
C PHE A 108 4.23 -41.22 -1.19
N GLY A 109 4.95 -40.39 -0.44
CA GLY A 109 6.39 -40.53 -0.22
C GLY A 109 6.81 -41.70 0.69
N GLY A 110 5.88 -42.27 1.47
CA GLY A 110 6.15 -43.33 2.45
C GLY A 110 6.08 -44.78 1.95
N ARG A 111 5.66 -45.05 0.70
CA ARG A 111 5.40 -46.44 0.23
C ARG A 111 6.44 -47.05 -0.71
N TYR A 112 7.47 -46.30 -1.11
CA TYR A 112 8.44 -46.77 -2.13
C TYR A 112 9.84 -47.10 -1.60
N ALA A 113 10.06 -47.09 -0.29
CA ALA A 113 11.41 -47.22 0.31
C ALA A 113 11.68 -48.52 1.06
N ASP A 114 10.90 -49.58 0.86
CA ASP A 114 11.08 -50.85 1.59
C ASP A 114 11.25 -52.04 0.63
N ASN A 115 12.51 -52.34 0.29
CA ASN A 115 12.89 -53.64 -0.28
C ASN A 115 14.29 -54.03 0.27
N PRO A 116 14.38 -54.83 1.36
CA PRO A 116 15.65 -55.26 1.91
C PRO A 116 15.97 -56.70 1.45
N ALA A 117 16.82 -56.85 0.43
CA ALA A 117 17.33 -58.17 0.03
C ALA A 117 18.71 -58.10 -0.65
N SER A 118 19.78 -57.89 0.13
CA SER A 118 21.12 -58.42 -0.19
C SER A 118 22.10 -58.25 0.98
N SER A 119 22.28 -59.30 1.76
CA SER A 119 23.23 -59.35 2.88
C SER A 119 24.67 -59.56 2.42
N SER A 120 25.59 -58.80 3.06
CA SER A 120 27.00 -59.14 3.41
C SER A 120 28.14 -58.43 2.66
N GLY A 121 27.90 -57.79 1.50
CA GLY A 121 28.87 -56.91 0.84
C GLY A 121 28.71 -55.42 1.20
N ASP A 122 27.52 -55.06 1.71
CA ASP A 122 27.06 -53.68 1.81
C ASP A 122 27.57 -52.92 3.04
N ALA A 123 27.93 -53.55 4.16
CA ALA A 123 28.23 -52.79 5.39
C ALA A 123 29.37 -51.75 5.23
N HIS A 124 30.41 -52.05 4.46
CA HIS A 124 31.49 -51.10 4.17
C HIS A 124 31.11 -50.04 3.12
N PHE A 125 30.27 -50.42 2.15
CA PHE A 125 29.75 -49.50 1.13
C PHE A 125 28.73 -48.53 1.75
N GLU A 126 27.86 -49.03 2.60
CA GLU A 126 26.84 -48.34 3.38
C GLU A 126 27.49 -47.37 4.38
N GLN A 127 28.58 -47.76 5.06
CA GLN A 127 29.36 -46.84 5.91
C GLN A 127 30.01 -45.70 5.10
N ARG A 128 30.58 -45.99 3.92
CA ARG A 128 31.14 -44.96 3.03
C ARG A 128 30.03 -44.04 2.47
N GLN A 129 28.89 -44.60 2.11
CA GLN A 129 27.72 -43.86 1.65
C GLN A 129 27.14 -42.98 2.76
N GLN A 130 27.19 -43.45 4.01
CA GLN A 130 26.78 -42.68 5.18
C GLN A 130 27.74 -41.51 5.46
N LEU A 131 29.05 -41.72 5.34
CA LEU A 131 30.05 -40.63 5.44
C LEU A 131 29.91 -39.60 4.31
N LEU A 132 29.70 -40.07 3.07
CA LEU A 132 29.43 -39.20 1.91
C LEU A 132 28.13 -38.39 2.13
N SER A 133 27.08 -39.04 2.60
CA SER A 133 25.82 -38.34 2.94
C SER A 133 25.99 -37.36 4.10
N GLY A 134 26.89 -37.64 5.05
CA GLY A 134 27.23 -36.77 6.15
C GLY A 134 27.97 -35.50 5.68
N THR A 135 28.95 -35.66 4.77
CA THR A 135 29.65 -34.50 4.19
C THR A 135 28.74 -33.67 3.30
N ASP A 136 27.88 -34.30 2.49
CA ASP A 136 26.91 -33.57 1.65
C ASP A 136 25.91 -32.78 2.50
N ARG A 137 25.48 -33.33 3.63
CA ARG A 137 24.60 -32.62 4.58
C ARG A 137 25.32 -31.45 5.23
N LEU A 138 26.58 -31.63 5.63
CA LEU A 138 27.40 -30.56 6.20
C LEU A 138 27.67 -29.44 5.20
N ASP A 139 27.96 -29.78 3.94
CA ASP A 139 28.25 -28.79 2.90
C ASP A 139 26.99 -27.97 2.56
N ARG A 140 25.83 -28.64 2.43
CA ARG A 140 24.54 -27.95 2.29
C ARG A 140 24.20 -27.08 3.50
N SER A 141 24.47 -27.55 4.71
CA SER A 141 24.26 -26.77 5.93
C SER A 141 25.16 -25.54 5.95
N THR A 142 26.43 -25.69 5.55
CA THR A 142 27.40 -24.59 5.46
C THR A 142 26.96 -23.56 4.43
N GLN A 143 26.49 -24.01 3.26
CA GLN A 143 25.98 -23.13 2.21
C GLN A 143 24.71 -22.37 2.66
N ARG A 144 23.80 -23.06 3.38
CA ARG A 144 22.63 -22.42 4.00
C ARG A 144 23.03 -21.38 5.06
N LEU A 145 24.03 -21.67 5.90
CA LEU A 145 24.53 -20.71 6.88
C LEU A 145 25.14 -19.48 6.21
N LYS A 146 25.94 -19.66 5.14
CA LYS A 146 26.48 -18.54 4.35
C LYS A 146 25.37 -17.70 3.73
N ALA A 147 24.35 -18.34 3.15
CA ALA A 147 23.19 -17.65 2.59
C ALA A 147 22.40 -16.89 3.68
N SER A 148 22.21 -17.49 4.86
CA SER A 148 21.55 -16.85 6.00
C SER A 148 22.34 -15.65 6.51
N GLN A 149 23.67 -15.73 6.55
CA GLN A 149 24.52 -14.61 6.95
C GLN A 149 24.43 -13.47 5.93
N ALA A 150 24.47 -13.79 4.64
CA ALA A 150 24.33 -12.79 3.58
C ALA A 150 22.97 -12.07 3.66
N LEU A 151 21.88 -12.83 3.84
CA LEU A 151 20.53 -12.28 4.02
C LEU A 151 20.41 -11.44 5.30
N ALA A 152 21.04 -11.86 6.40
CA ALA A 152 21.05 -11.10 7.65
C ALA A 152 21.78 -9.76 7.48
N ASN A 153 22.94 -9.75 6.81
CA ASN A 153 23.68 -8.53 6.51
C ASN A 153 22.88 -7.58 5.59
N GLU A 154 22.21 -8.13 4.58
CA GLU A 154 21.32 -7.34 3.71
C GLU A 154 20.15 -6.74 4.49
N THR A 155 19.55 -7.53 5.39
CA THR A 155 18.46 -7.07 6.28
C THR A 155 18.94 -5.98 7.22
N GLU A 156 20.15 -6.08 7.77
CA GLU A 156 20.77 -5.04 8.59
C GLU A 156 20.97 -3.74 7.81
N ALA A 157 21.47 -3.83 6.57
CA ALA A 157 21.64 -2.67 5.69
C ALA A 157 20.29 -1.99 5.36
N ILE A 158 19.25 -2.77 5.06
CA ILE A 158 17.89 -2.26 4.86
C ILE A 158 17.37 -1.61 6.15
N GLY A 159 17.59 -2.22 7.32
CA GLY A 159 17.22 -1.66 8.61
C GLY A 159 17.90 -0.32 8.88
N ALA A 160 19.21 -0.23 8.64
CA ALA A 160 19.99 0.99 8.81
C ALA A 160 19.49 2.11 7.88
N SER A 161 19.25 1.81 6.59
CA SER A 161 18.69 2.80 5.65
C SER A 161 17.29 3.26 6.04
N THR A 162 16.44 2.35 6.54
CA THR A 162 15.10 2.68 7.03
C THR A 162 15.17 3.62 8.24
N LEU A 163 16.07 3.36 9.18
CA LEU A 163 16.29 4.26 10.33
C LEU A 163 16.76 5.65 9.89
N ALA A 164 17.67 5.73 8.92
CA ALA A 164 18.11 7.01 8.36
C ALA A 164 16.94 7.78 7.70
N GLN A 165 16.08 7.08 6.94
CA GLN A 165 14.89 7.69 6.34
C GLN A 165 13.89 8.17 7.39
N LEU A 166 13.65 7.39 8.44
CA LEU A 166 12.76 7.80 9.54
C LEU A 166 13.28 9.05 10.25
N GLN A 167 14.60 9.17 10.42
CA GLN A 167 15.22 10.37 10.97
C GLN A 167 14.99 11.59 10.05
N GLN A 168 15.20 11.45 8.74
CA GLN A 168 14.93 12.53 7.79
C GLN A 168 13.44 12.92 7.75
N GLN A 169 12.54 11.93 7.82
CA GLN A 169 11.09 12.17 7.88
C GLN A 169 10.71 12.93 9.15
N ARG A 170 11.29 12.57 10.30
CA ARG A 170 11.09 13.30 11.55
C ARG A 170 11.52 14.76 11.43
N GLU A 171 12.69 15.02 10.86
CA GLU A 171 13.17 16.39 10.64
C GLU A 171 12.24 17.18 9.71
N THR A 172 11.71 16.53 8.67
CA THR A 172 10.71 17.13 7.78
C THR A 172 9.43 17.50 8.52
N ILE A 173 8.91 16.60 9.37
CA ILE A 173 7.71 16.85 10.17
C ILE A 173 7.95 17.99 11.16
N ASP A 174 9.09 18.00 11.85
CA ASP A 174 9.47 19.07 12.79
C ASP A 174 9.58 20.42 12.07
N HIS A 175 10.15 20.44 10.85
CA HIS A 175 10.22 21.64 10.03
C HIS A 175 8.83 22.12 9.60
N THR A 176 7.98 21.24 9.06
CA THR A 176 6.61 21.59 8.68
C THR A 176 5.81 22.10 9.87
N THR A 177 5.95 21.47 11.03
CA THR A 177 5.28 21.89 12.27
C THR A 177 5.72 23.29 12.69
N ARG A 178 7.03 23.59 12.64
CA ARG A 178 7.56 24.93 12.93
C ARG A 178 7.00 25.99 11.97
N VAL A 179 6.96 25.68 10.67
CA VAL A 179 6.40 26.57 9.64
C VAL A 179 4.91 26.81 9.87
N LEU A 180 4.15 25.79 10.27
CA LEU A 180 2.73 25.94 10.60
C LEU A 180 2.52 26.88 11.79
N TYR A 181 3.29 26.71 12.87
CA TYR A 181 3.25 27.62 14.03
C TYR A 181 3.64 29.06 13.66
N GLU A 182 4.63 29.24 12.79
CA GLU A 182 5.01 30.58 12.30
C GLU A 182 3.90 31.19 11.43
N SER A 183 3.26 30.39 10.58
CA SER A 183 2.14 30.79 9.72
C SER A 183 0.93 31.25 10.53
N GLU A 184 0.57 30.58 11.63
CA GLU A 184 -0.48 31.03 12.56
C GLU A 184 -0.20 32.45 13.09
N GLY A 185 1.06 32.77 13.38
CA GLY A 185 1.49 34.11 13.80
C GLY A 185 1.33 35.19 12.72
N TYR A 186 1.60 34.86 11.45
CA TYR A 186 1.38 35.79 10.32
C TYR A 186 -0.10 35.99 10.00
N VAL A 187 -0.93 34.95 10.16
CA VAL A 187 -2.38 35.06 9.97
C VAL A 187 -2.98 36.02 10.99
N ASP A 188 -2.62 35.92 12.27
CA ASP A 188 -3.14 36.82 13.30
C ASP A 188 -2.69 38.29 13.08
N ARG A 189 -1.43 38.49 12.68
CA ARG A 189 -0.92 39.83 12.31
C ARG A 189 -1.64 40.39 11.09
N SER A 190 -1.96 39.57 10.11
CA SER A 190 -2.69 39.95 8.90
C SER A 190 -4.14 40.34 9.22
N ILE A 191 -4.82 39.57 10.09
CA ILE A 191 -6.17 39.91 10.57
C ILE A 191 -6.15 41.25 11.34
N LYS A 192 -5.13 41.48 12.18
CA LYS A 192 -4.98 42.75 12.90
C LYS A 192 -4.77 43.95 11.96
N SER A 193 -3.95 43.78 10.91
CA SER A 193 -3.75 44.81 9.88
C SER A 193 -5.03 45.09 9.08
N LEU A 194 -5.72 44.03 8.63
CA LEU A 194 -6.98 44.13 7.91
C LEU A 194 -8.06 44.83 8.74
N ARG A 195 -8.18 44.53 10.04
CA ARG A 195 -9.09 45.24 10.96
C ARG A 195 -8.76 46.74 11.04
N GLY A 196 -7.48 47.10 11.02
CA GLY A 196 -7.02 48.50 10.98
C GLY A 196 -7.45 49.22 9.70
N ILE A 197 -7.31 48.57 8.54
CA ILE A 197 -7.75 49.10 7.24
C ILE A 197 -9.28 49.24 7.20
N ALA A 198 -10.01 48.22 7.65
CA ALA A 198 -11.48 48.23 7.68
C ALA A 198 -12.04 49.37 8.54
N ARG A 199 -11.45 49.63 9.72
CA ARG A 199 -11.88 50.74 10.59
C ARG A 199 -11.63 52.11 9.94
N ARG A 200 -10.47 52.31 9.28
CA ARG A 200 -10.18 53.55 8.54
C ARG A 200 -11.15 53.76 7.38
N MET A 201 -11.46 52.69 6.64
CA MET A 201 -12.42 52.72 5.53
C MET A 201 -13.83 53.10 6.00
N ALA A 202 -14.31 52.49 7.10
CA ALA A 202 -15.60 52.83 7.68
C ALA A 202 -15.66 54.29 8.13
N THR A 203 -14.62 54.77 8.81
CA THR A 203 -14.52 56.17 9.27
C THR A 203 -14.57 57.14 8.09
N ASN A 204 -13.78 56.90 7.05
CA ASN A 204 -13.79 57.73 5.85
C ASN A 204 -15.17 57.77 5.19
N ARG A 205 -15.86 56.61 5.10
CA ARG A 205 -17.20 56.52 4.51
C ARG A 205 -18.23 57.32 5.32
N VAL A 206 -18.16 57.28 6.65
CA VAL A 206 -19.03 58.08 7.53
C VAL A 206 -18.76 59.58 7.35
N ILE A 207 -17.49 60.00 7.29
CA ILE A 207 -17.11 61.40 7.05
C ILE A 207 -17.66 61.90 5.71
N THR A 208 -17.53 61.10 4.63
CA THR A 208 -18.05 61.47 3.31
C THR A 208 -19.58 61.65 3.33
N ILE A 209 -20.30 60.73 3.97
CA ILE A 209 -21.77 60.84 4.09
C ILE A 209 -22.15 62.10 4.87
N ALA A 210 -21.47 62.39 5.99
CA ALA A 210 -21.71 63.58 6.78
C ALA A 210 -21.52 64.87 5.96
N ILE A 211 -20.43 65.00 5.20
CA ILE A 211 -20.17 66.17 4.35
C ILE A 211 -21.28 66.35 3.30
N ILE A 212 -21.69 65.26 2.63
CA ILE A 212 -22.78 65.32 1.64
C ILE A 212 -24.09 65.77 2.29
N THR A 213 -24.44 65.25 3.46
CA THR A 213 -25.68 65.66 4.16
C THR A 213 -25.67 67.14 4.55
N VAL A 214 -24.53 67.66 5.03
CA VAL A 214 -24.38 69.08 5.37
C VAL A 214 -24.52 69.96 4.14
N LEU A 215 -23.92 69.58 3.00
CA LEU A 215 -24.05 70.32 1.74
C LEU A 215 -25.51 70.38 1.26
N VAL A 216 -26.23 69.26 1.31
CA VAL A 216 -27.65 69.20 0.91
C VAL A 216 -28.51 70.11 1.81
N LEU A 217 -28.27 70.08 3.13
CA LEU A 217 -28.98 70.96 4.07
C LEU A 217 -28.71 72.45 3.81
N LEU A 218 -27.46 72.82 3.50
CA LEU A 218 -27.10 74.19 3.13
C LEU A 218 -27.82 74.63 1.86
N ILE A 219 -27.86 73.78 0.83
CA ILE A 219 -28.58 74.07 -0.42
C ILE A 219 -30.07 74.27 -0.14
N MET A 220 -30.70 73.38 0.64
CA MET A 220 -32.11 73.54 1.03
C MET A 220 -32.34 74.83 1.82
N ALA A 221 -31.46 75.18 2.76
CA ALA A 221 -31.58 76.40 3.54
C ALA A 221 -31.49 77.67 2.68
N VAL A 222 -30.57 77.70 1.71
CA VAL A 222 -30.45 78.82 0.75
C VAL A 222 -31.70 78.95 -0.12
N ILE A 223 -32.22 77.84 -0.63
CA ILE A 223 -33.46 77.83 -1.42
C ILE A 223 -34.61 78.36 -0.58
N PHE A 224 -34.79 77.86 0.65
CA PHE A 224 -35.84 78.32 1.55
C PHE A 224 -35.71 79.82 1.87
N SER A 225 -34.50 80.31 2.11
CA SER A 225 -34.24 81.74 2.36
C SER A 225 -34.43 82.63 1.13
N LYS A 226 -34.35 82.07 -0.09
CA LYS A 226 -34.56 82.83 -1.33
C LYS A 226 -36.03 82.88 -1.75
N PHE A 227 -36.78 81.82 -1.46
CA PHE A 227 -38.21 81.70 -1.79
C PHE A 227 -39.15 82.21 -0.69
N ARG A 228 -38.60 82.65 0.44
CA ARG A 228 -39.30 83.36 1.51
C ARG A 228 -38.91 84.83 1.51
#